data_AF-A0A7C4B3C4-F1
#
_entry.id   AF-A0A7C4B3C4-F1
#
_cell.length_a   1.000
_cell.length_b   1.000
_cell.length_c   1.000
_cell.angle_alpha   90.00
_cell.angle_beta   90.00
_cell.angle_gamma   90.00
#
_symmetry.space_group_name_H-M   'P 1'
#
loop_
_entity.id
_entity.type
_entity.pdbx_description
1 polymer ?
#
loop_
_entity_poly.entity_id
_entity_poly.type
_entity_poly.pdbx_seq_one_letter_code
_entity_poly.pdbx_strand_id
1 'polypeptide(L)' 'MGNADIDRFSGEAAEAPVSSYCWYCGAEIRLGERYFLHEEVRVCADCVKDYAYSVFERDARIKTAGEE' A
#
# COMPACT_ATOMS: atom_id res chain seq x y z
N MET A 1 24.32 22.85 41.44
CA MET A 1 24.43 22.82 39.98
C MET A 1 23.37 21.90 39.44
N GLY A 2 22.41 22.43 38.68
CA GLY A 2 21.23 21.71 38.19
C GLY A 2 21.55 20.86 36.97
N ASN A 3 20.91 19.69 36.95
CA ASN A 3 20.92 18.69 35.89
C ASN A 3 20.50 19.27 34.53
N ALA A 4 21.20 18.86 33.48
CA ALA A 4 20.67 18.90 32.13
C ALA A 4 20.90 17.53 31.50
N ASP A 5 20.02 16.59 31.86
CA ASP A 5 19.71 15.43 31.03
C ASP A 5 19.24 15.97 29.68
N ILE A 6 20.16 16.05 28.73
CA ILE A 6 19.86 16.42 27.35
C ILE A 6 19.05 15.26 26.78
N ASP A 7 17.73 15.45 26.75
CA ASP A 7 16.76 14.65 26.04
C ASP A 7 17.11 14.63 24.53
N ARG A 8 18.00 13.71 24.17
CA ARG A 8 18.56 13.56 22.81
C ARG A 8 17.54 12.98 21.82
N PHE A 9 16.34 12.61 22.27
CA PHE A 9 15.30 11.96 21.47
C PHE A 9 14.01 12.79 21.33
N SER A 10 14.08 14.10 21.61
CA SER A 10 12.99 15.03 21.28
C SER A 10 12.99 15.36 19.79
N GLY A 11 12.57 14.39 18.98
CA GLY A 11 12.20 14.58 17.58
C GLY A 11 11.20 13.50 17.25
N GLU A 12 9.92 13.87 17.19
CA GLU A 12 8.86 12.99 16.67
C GLU A 12 9.38 12.36 15.38
N ALA A 13 9.42 11.03 15.33
CA ALA A 13 9.92 10.31 14.17
C ALA A 13 9.10 10.77 12.97
N ALA A 14 9.71 11.58 12.11
CA ALA A 14 9.04 12.13 10.94
C ALA A 14 8.40 10.96 10.18
N GLU A 15 7.11 11.10 9.88
CA GLU A 15 6.39 10.11 9.11
C GLU A 15 7.18 9.77 7.85
N ALA A 16 7.37 8.46 7.60
CA ALA A 16 8.15 8.01 6.45
C ALA A 16 7.54 8.63 5.17
N PRO A 17 8.38 9.10 4.23
CA PRO A 17 7.89 9.81 3.06
C PRO A 17 7.00 8.88 2.22
N VAL A 18 5.96 9.47 1.62
CA VAL A 18 5.07 8.76 0.70
C VAL A 18 5.86 8.35 -0.54
N SER A 19 5.80 7.06 -0.88
CA SER A 19 6.49 6.49 -2.04
C SER A 19 5.58 6.37 -3.25
N SER A 20 4.30 6.06 -3.02
CA SER A 20 3.28 5.83 -4.04
C SER A 20 1.89 5.83 -3.38
N TYR A 21 0.85 5.56 -4.16
CA TYR A 21 -0.52 5.46 -3.69
C TYR A 21 -1.13 4.13 -4.12
N CYS A 22 -2.01 3.58 -3.27
CA CYS A 22 -2.81 2.42 -3.59
C CYS A 22 -3.76 2.77 -4.75
N TRP A 23 -3.65 2.04 -5.85
CA TRP A 23 -4.51 2.24 -7.02
C TRP A 23 -6.00 1.94 -6.72
N TYR A 24 -6.26 1.05 -5.76
CA TYR A 24 -7.62 0.62 -5.43
C TYR A 24 -8.38 1.62 -4.53
N CYS A 25 -7.75 2.11 -3.46
CA CYS A 25 -8.40 2.99 -2.47
C CYS A 25 -7.81 4.40 -2.37
N GLY A 26 -6.72 4.69 -3.08
CA GLY A 26 -6.03 5.99 -3.00
C GLY A 26 -5.18 6.21 -1.76
N ALA A 27 -5.08 5.24 -0.84
CA ALA A 27 -4.28 5.36 0.38
C ALA A 27 -2.79 5.56 0.07
N GLU A 28 -2.11 6.35 0.90
CA GLU A 28 -0.66 6.55 0.86
C GLU A 28 0.07 5.22 1.12
N ILE A 29 1.10 4.94 0.32
CA ILE A 29 2.04 3.85 0.56
C ILE A 29 3.39 4.49 0.84
N ARG A 30 3.86 4.40 2.07
CA ARG A 30 5.08 5.05 2.54
C ARG A 30 6.31 4.18 2.33
N LEU A 31 7.49 4.80 2.28
CA LEU A 31 8.75 4.06 2.16
C LEU A 31 8.90 3.09 3.34
N GLY A 32 9.13 1.81 3.02
CA GLY A 32 9.23 0.73 4.00
C GLY A 32 7.93 -0.04 4.22
N GLU A 33 6.79 0.46 3.73
CA GLU A 33 5.54 -0.29 3.77
C GLU A 33 5.48 -1.36 2.68
N ARG A 34 4.76 -2.44 2.98
CA ARG A 34 4.52 -3.52 2.03
C ARG A 34 3.33 -3.18 1.16
N TYR A 35 3.49 -3.42 -0.14
CA TYR A 35 2.42 -3.32 -1.12
C TYR A 35 2.53 -4.49 -2.10
N PHE A 36 1.43 -4.77 -2.77
CA PHE A 36 1.36 -5.72 -3.86
C PHE A 36 1.51 -5.00 -5.20
N LEU A 37 2.28 -5.57 -6.13
CA LEU A 37 2.49 -5.02 -7.48
C LEU A 37 1.90 -5.99 -8.50
N HIS A 38 0.97 -5.52 -9.33
CA HIS A 38 0.36 -6.28 -10.43
C HIS A 38 0.20 -5.40 -11.66
N GLU A 39 0.70 -5.79 -12.83
CA GLU A 39 0.53 -5.05 -14.11
C GLU A 39 0.74 -3.53 -13.97
N GLU A 40 1.76 -3.10 -13.22
CA GLU A 40 2.10 -1.70 -12.93
C GLU A 40 1.27 -0.98 -11.86
N VAL A 41 0.17 -1.57 -11.36
CA VAL A 41 -0.58 -1.01 -10.23
C VAL A 41 -0.04 -1.49 -8.88
N ARG A 42 0.00 -0.56 -7.92
CA ARG A 42 0.38 -0.84 -6.53
C ARG A 42 -0.87 -0.89 -5.66
N VAL A 43 -1.02 -1.92 -4.85
CA VAL A 43 -2.18 -2.12 -3.98
C VAL A 43 -1.71 -2.31 -2.54
N CYS A 44 -2.29 -1.57 -1.60
CA CYS A 44 -1.93 -1.70 -0.20
C CYS A 44 -2.33 -3.08 0.36
N ALA A 45 -1.74 -3.44 1.50
CA ALA A 45 -1.98 -4.73 2.14
C ALA A 45 -3.46 -4.96 2.51
N ASP A 46 -4.21 -3.89 2.81
CA ASP A 46 -5.62 -3.99 3.17
C ASP A 46 -6.51 -4.28 1.95
N CYS A 47 -6.18 -3.73 0.78
CA CYS A 47 -6.98 -3.87 -0.43
C CYS A 47 -6.57 -5.05 -1.32
N VAL A 48 -5.44 -5.71 -1.03
CA VAL A 48 -4.88 -6.77 -1.92
C VAL A 48 -5.86 -7.92 -2.15
N LYS A 49 -6.64 -8.29 -1.13
CA LYS A 49 -7.57 -9.41 -1.21
C LYS A 49 -8.74 -9.11 -2.14
N ASP A 50 -9.35 -7.94 -1.97
CA ASP A 50 -10.50 -7.52 -2.78
C ASP A 50 -10.07 -7.24 -4.22
N TYR A 51 -8.89 -6.64 -4.40
CA TYR A 51 -8.30 -6.46 -5.72
C TYR A 51 -8.08 -7.80 -6.43
N ALA A 52 -7.45 -8.78 -5.78
CA ALA A 52 -7.21 -10.10 -6.37
C ALA A 52 -8.52 -10.79 -6.78
N TYR A 53 -9.58 -10.66 -5.98
CA TYR A 53 -10.88 -11.22 -6.33
C TYR A 53 -11.48 -10.53 -7.57
N SER A 54 -11.41 -9.20 -7.65
CA SER A 54 -11.91 -8.45 -8.82
C SER A 54 -11.21 -8.83 -10.13
N VAL A 55 -9.89 -9.05 -10.08
CA VAL A 55 -9.11 -9.53 -11.24
C VAL A 55 -9.55 -10.94 -11.63
N PHE A 56 -9.70 -11.83 -10.65
CA PHE A 56 -10.19 -13.18 -10.90
C PHE A 56 -11.58 -13.19 -11.55
N GLU A 57 -12.53 -12.40 -11.05
CA GLU A 57 -13.87 -12.30 -11.63
C GLU A 57 -13.86 -11.76 -13.05
N ARG A 58 -13.05 -10.73 -13.32
CA ARG A 58 -12.86 -10.18 -14.67
C ARG A 58 -12.36 -11.27 -15.62
N ASP A 59 -11.31 -11.98 -15.22
CA ASP A 59 -10.69 -13.01 -16.06
C ASP A 59 -11.63 -14.21 -16.28
N ALA A 60 -12.41 -14.60 -15.26
CA ALA A 60 -13.41 -15.64 -15.38
C ALA A 60 -14.49 -15.25 -16.40
N ARG A 61 -15.00 -14.01 -16.35
CA ARG A 61 -15.99 -13.50 -17.32
C ARG A 61 -15.44 -13.49 -18.74
N ILE A 62 -14.20 -13.04 -18.93
CA ILE A 62 -13.56 -13.02 -20.26
C ILE A 62 -13.48 -14.44 -20.84
N LYS A 63 -13.07 -15.43 -20.02
CA LYS A 63 -13.00 -16.83 -20.47
C LYS A 63 -14.37 -17.37 -20.87
N THR A 64 -15.40 -17.15 -20.06
CA THR A 64 -16.76 -17.62 -20.38
C THR A 64 -17.40 -16.88 -21.56
N ALA A 65 -16.99 -15.65 -21.84
CA ALA A 65 -17.51 -14.85 -22.96
C ALA A 65 -16.78 -15.12 -24.30
N GLY A 66 -15.64 -15.82 -24.28
CA GLY A 66 -14.87 -16.20 -25.47
C GLY A 66 -15.10 -17.63 -25.94
N GLU A 67 -16.01 -18.37 -25.30
CA GLU A 67 -16.37 -19.76 -25.63
C GLU A 67 -17.62 -19.86 -26.54
N GLU A 68 -17.89 -18.83 -27.34
CA GLU A 68 -18.96 -18.79 -28.36
C GLU A 68 -18.42 -18.90 -29.80
#